data_AF-A0A969QMA2-F1
#
_entry.id   AF-A0A969QMA2-F1
#
_cell.length_a   1.000
_cell.length_b   1.000
_cell.length_c   1.000
_cell.angle_alpha   90.00
_cell.angle_beta   90.00
_cell.angle_gamma   90.00
#
_symmetry.space_group_name_H-M   'P 1'
#
loop_
_entity.id
_entity.type
_entity.pdbx_description
1 polymer ?
#
loop_
_entity_poly.entity_id
_entity_poly.type
_entity_poly.pdbx_seq_one_letter_code
_entity_poly.pdbx_strand_id
1 'polypeptide(L)'
;MIVSLFYDPISAQWTASGQLFAASAPNDCALFQGQCLPLSPYPMGARIFWGMVLPLVIITLLVFGHEAWRRICPLSFLSQIPRSLGVQQQFIIDEDSWLARNALTVQFCLLFLGLNLRLLLANSDRLLLGIFLSLTILAAVTIGFLFAGKTWCNYFCPMAPVQMIYSEPSGLLGSKAHTAPPKTITQSMCRTVGKEGQEKSACVACKVGCIDIDAEGTHWENIRQPDRKLLYYAYVGLVIGFYTYFGLYSGNWNFLKAGVWNETSQLSTLLAPGFFIAGQAIAIPKLIAVPLTLTLFSGAAYAMGLWTEKCYKRYNKQLRRPLSVDVVQSRMFASATFLAFNLLFFMGVQPTLGYFPILIQNLISWAAIVLSSLWLVKTWKRSAQRYTRERDGNLLRRQLGKLDIDLSQFLEGRSLEDLKPDELYTLAKVLPNFTQEYRQQIYLGALRESLEKRSILPANSLHLFQALRQNLGITDEAHALLLEKLQLEEPQLFPTKPTDHADSSTVVWRIGKSENKPNVAANTTIVRPRKKND
;
A
#
# COMPACT_ATOMS: atom_id res chain seq x y z
N MET A 1 -2.16 -13.16 -20.87
CA MET A 1 -2.71 -13.87 -19.69
C MET A 1 -4.24 -13.81 -19.63
N ILE A 2 -4.90 -12.65 -19.55
CA ILE A 2 -6.38 -12.64 -19.45
C ILE A 2 -7.05 -13.28 -20.68
N VAL A 3 -6.55 -12.99 -21.89
CA VAL A 3 -7.02 -13.62 -23.12
C VAL A 3 -6.93 -15.15 -23.05
N SER A 4 -5.87 -15.70 -22.45
CA SER A 4 -5.72 -17.16 -22.30
C SER A 4 -6.65 -17.77 -21.25
N LEU A 5 -7.38 -16.97 -20.47
CA LEU A 5 -8.45 -17.48 -19.59
C LEU A 5 -9.74 -17.72 -20.36
N PHE A 6 -9.98 -16.96 -21.44
CA PHE A 6 -11.14 -17.13 -22.32
C PHE A 6 -10.88 -18.14 -23.43
N TYR A 7 -9.65 -18.17 -23.96
CA TYR A 7 -9.27 -19.04 -25.07
C TYR A 7 -7.90 -19.67 -24.83
N ASP A 8 -7.90 -20.97 -24.56
CA ASP A 8 -6.70 -21.78 -24.38
C ASP A 8 -6.93 -23.20 -24.90
N PRO A 9 -6.55 -23.46 -26.16
CA PRO A 9 -6.71 -24.78 -26.78
C PRO A 9 -5.54 -25.73 -26.52
N ILE A 10 -4.40 -25.25 -26.01
CA ILE A 10 -3.13 -26.00 -25.99
C ILE A 10 -2.77 -26.46 -24.58
N SER A 11 -2.91 -25.62 -23.56
CA SER A 11 -2.26 -25.90 -22.27
C SER A 11 -2.86 -27.11 -21.52
N ALA A 12 -4.10 -27.48 -21.81
CA ALA A 12 -4.71 -28.69 -21.29
C ALA A 12 -3.98 -29.97 -21.77
N GLN A 13 -3.29 -29.93 -22.92
CA GLN A 13 -2.50 -31.06 -23.40
C GLN A 13 -1.23 -31.25 -22.56
N TRP A 14 -0.66 -30.18 -21.99
CA TRP A 14 0.55 -30.22 -21.18
C TRP A 14 0.33 -30.72 -19.75
N THR A 15 -0.94 -30.76 -19.31
CA THR A 15 -1.35 -31.29 -18.01
C THR A 15 -1.94 -32.68 -18.10
N ALA A 16 -1.93 -33.30 -19.29
CA ALA A 16 -2.33 -34.68 -19.47
C ALA A 16 -1.38 -35.65 -18.73
N SER A 17 -1.88 -36.83 -18.38
CA SER A 17 -1.09 -37.85 -17.69
C SER A 17 0.20 -38.18 -18.47
N GLY A 18 1.32 -38.29 -17.74
CA GLY A 18 2.64 -38.55 -18.33
C GLY A 18 3.36 -37.33 -18.91
N GLN A 19 2.76 -36.13 -18.88
CA GLN A 19 3.42 -34.88 -19.28
C GLN A 19 4.09 -34.17 -18.09
N LEU A 20 4.99 -33.23 -18.39
CA LEU A 20 5.81 -32.52 -17.39
C LEU A 20 4.98 -31.78 -16.31
N PHE A 21 3.78 -31.32 -16.65
CA PHE A 21 2.92 -30.54 -15.75
C PHE A 21 1.67 -31.30 -15.28
N ALA A 22 1.67 -32.63 -15.43
CA ALA A 22 0.62 -33.48 -14.89
C ALA A 22 0.49 -33.28 -13.37
N ALA A 23 -0.74 -33.36 -12.86
CA ALA A 23 -0.97 -33.41 -11.42
C ALA A 23 -0.33 -34.69 -10.85
N SER A 24 0.33 -34.58 -9.70
CA SER A 24 1.01 -35.70 -9.06
C SER A 24 0.14 -36.20 -7.91
N ALA A 25 -0.47 -37.37 -8.06
CA ALA A 25 -1.18 -38.06 -6.98
C ALA A 25 -0.80 -39.56 -6.96
N PRO A 26 -0.67 -40.16 -5.76
CA PRO A 26 -0.52 -41.61 -5.67
C PRO A 26 -1.77 -42.30 -6.23
N ASN A 27 -1.58 -43.26 -7.13
CA ASN A 27 -2.63 -44.06 -7.81
C ASN A 27 -3.51 -43.28 -8.81
N ASP A 28 -2.98 -42.25 -9.47
CA ASP A 28 -3.66 -41.47 -10.54
C ASP A 28 -5.01 -40.84 -10.17
N CYS A 29 -5.32 -40.75 -8.86
CA CYS A 29 -6.52 -40.09 -8.38
C CYS A 29 -6.27 -39.26 -7.12
N ALA A 30 -7.06 -38.21 -6.97
CA ALA A 30 -7.02 -37.36 -5.79
C ALA A 30 -8.19 -37.70 -4.86
N LEU A 31 -7.88 -38.03 -3.62
CA LEU A 31 -8.89 -38.22 -2.58
C LEU A 31 -9.52 -36.87 -2.20
N PHE A 32 -10.82 -36.75 -2.45
CA PHE A 32 -11.67 -35.61 -2.13
C PHE A 32 -12.94 -36.11 -1.44
N GLN A 33 -13.18 -35.69 -0.19
CA GLN A 33 -14.35 -36.09 0.60
C GLN A 33 -14.54 -37.62 0.69
N GLY A 34 -13.44 -38.37 0.77
CA GLY A 34 -13.44 -39.83 0.80
C GLY A 34 -13.64 -40.52 -0.56
N GLN A 35 -13.83 -39.76 -1.64
CA GLN A 35 -13.96 -40.28 -3.01
C GLN A 35 -12.69 -40.02 -3.83
N CYS A 36 -12.33 -41.00 -4.66
CA CYS A 36 -11.18 -40.95 -5.57
C CYS A 36 -11.62 -40.25 -6.87
N LEU A 37 -11.23 -38.97 -7.04
CA LEU A 37 -11.54 -38.19 -8.23
C LEU A 37 -10.44 -38.39 -9.30
N PRO A 38 -10.80 -38.71 -10.56
CA PRO A 38 -9.82 -38.87 -11.62
C PRO A 38 -9.14 -37.54 -11.96
N LEU A 39 -7.82 -37.58 -12.16
CA LEU A 39 -7.06 -36.42 -12.62
C LEU A 39 -7.36 -36.16 -14.10
N SER A 40 -8.26 -35.21 -14.36
CA SER A 40 -8.53 -34.75 -15.73
C SER A 40 -7.52 -33.67 -16.15
N PRO A 41 -7.10 -33.64 -17.43
CA PRO A 41 -6.29 -32.54 -17.94
C PRO A 41 -7.04 -31.21 -17.78
N TYR A 42 -6.32 -30.16 -17.37
CA TYR A 42 -6.91 -28.85 -17.09
C TYR A 42 -6.07 -27.71 -17.66
N PRO A 43 -6.68 -26.58 -18.07
CA PRO A 43 -5.94 -25.41 -18.55
C PRO A 43 -5.08 -24.76 -17.46
N MET A 44 -3.84 -24.40 -17.78
CA MET A 44 -2.87 -23.91 -16.79
C MET A 44 -3.10 -22.47 -16.31
N GLY A 45 -3.95 -21.68 -16.99
CA GLY A 45 -4.07 -20.24 -16.75
C GLY A 45 -4.38 -19.85 -15.30
N ALA A 46 -5.37 -20.49 -14.66
CA ALA A 46 -5.72 -20.21 -13.27
C ALA A 46 -4.60 -20.60 -12.30
N ARG A 47 -3.95 -21.75 -12.54
CA ARG A 47 -2.81 -22.22 -11.74
C ARG A 47 -1.61 -21.29 -11.86
N ILE A 48 -1.26 -20.81 -13.06
CA ILE A 48 -0.16 -19.87 -13.28
C ILE A 48 -0.45 -18.56 -12.54
N PHE A 49 -1.67 -18.03 -12.68
CA PHE A 49 -2.03 -16.78 -12.03
C PHE A 49 -1.92 -16.86 -10.50
N TRP A 50 -2.53 -17.88 -9.90
CA TRP A 50 -2.57 -18.03 -8.45
C TRP A 50 -1.29 -18.60 -7.84
N GLY A 51 -0.63 -19.52 -8.53
CA GLY A 51 0.52 -20.28 -8.04
C GLY A 51 1.89 -19.71 -8.43
N MET A 52 1.97 -18.80 -9.42
CA MET A 52 3.23 -18.17 -9.85
C MET A 52 3.15 -16.64 -9.84
N VAL A 53 2.17 -16.06 -10.54
CA VAL A 53 2.08 -14.59 -10.69
C VAL A 53 1.86 -13.93 -9.34
N LEU A 54 0.88 -14.39 -8.55
CA LEU A 54 0.59 -13.80 -7.24
C LEU A 54 1.80 -13.89 -6.27
N PRO A 55 2.47 -15.06 -6.07
CA PRO A 55 3.69 -15.13 -5.26
C PRO A 55 4.82 -14.21 -5.74
N LEU A 56 5.02 -14.09 -7.06
CA LEU A 56 6.02 -13.20 -7.63
C LEU A 56 5.73 -11.73 -7.29
N VAL A 57 4.45 -11.33 -7.31
CA VAL A 57 4.01 -10.00 -6.87
C VAL A 57 4.38 -9.77 -5.40
N ILE A 58 4.15 -10.75 -4.52
CA ILE A 58 4.48 -10.64 -3.09
C ILE A 58 6.00 -10.51 -2.88
N ILE A 59 6.82 -11.30 -3.59
CA ILE A 59 8.29 -11.15 -3.56
C ILE A 59 8.69 -9.75 -4.03
N THR A 60 8.10 -9.29 -5.13
CA THR A 60 8.40 -7.97 -5.70
C THR A 60 8.09 -6.86 -4.72
N LEU A 61 6.97 -6.95 -4.00
CA LEU A 61 6.60 -5.99 -2.95
C LEU A 61 7.59 -5.99 -1.79
N LEU A 62 7.98 -7.17 -1.30
CA LEU A 62 8.94 -7.29 -0.20
C LEU A 62 10.33 -6.80 -0.59
N VAL A 63 10.78 -7.11 -1.80
CA VAL A 63 12.14 -6.81 -2.28
C VAL A 63 12.23 -5.36 -2.77
N PHE A 64 11.41 -4.94 -3.73
CA PHE A 64 11.54 -3.63 -4.36
C PHE A 64 10.66 -2.55 -3.72
N GLY A 65 9.71 -2.94 -2.88
CA GLY A 65 8.84 -2.02 -2.17
C GLY A 65 7.67 -1.50 -3.00
N HIS A 66 6.89 -0.63 -2.37
CA HIS A 66 5.70 0.00 -2.92
C HIS A 66 5.97 0.78 -4.21
N GLU A 67 7.05 1.54 -4.23
CA GLU A 67 7.35 2.49 -5.31
C GLU A 67 7.54 1.78 -6.66
N ALA A 68 8.35 0.72 -6.66
CA ALA A 68 8.61 -0.08 -7.85
C ALA A 68 7.35 -0.82 -8.31
N TRP A 69 6.61 -1.42 -7.37
CA TRP A 69 5.38 -2.14 -7.68
C TRP A 69 4.32 -1.24 -8.34
N ARG A 70 4.07 -0.04 -7.81
CA ARG A 70 3.09 0.88 -8.40
C ARG A 70 3.47 1.36 -9.80
N ARG A 71 4.73 1.26 -10.20
CA ARG A 71 5.17 1.56 -11.57
C ARG A 71 4.82 0.44 -12.56
N ILE A 72 4.97 -0.82 -12.14
CA ILE A 72 4.72 -1.99 -13.01
C ILE A 72 3.31 -2.57 -12.86
N CYS A 73 2.52 -2.08 -11.89
CA CYS A 73 1.19 -2.59 -11.61
C CYS A 73 0.24 -2.34 -12.79
N PRO A 74 -0.33 -3.39 -13.41
CA PRO A 74 -1.19 -3.24 -14.59
C PRO A 74 -2.47 -2.45 -14.27
N LEU A 75 -3.07 -2.66 -13.08
CA LEU A 75 -4.26 -1.90 -12.67
C LEU A 75 -3.95 -0.42 -12.46
N SER A 76 -2.75 -0.08 -11.95
CA SER A 76 -2.35 1.32 -11.79
C SER A 76 -2.20 1.98 -13.15
N PHE A 77 -1.58 1.30 -14.12
CA PHE A 77 -1.47 1.78 -15.50
C PHE A 77 -2.84 1.96 -16.16
N LEU A 78 -3.70 0.93 -16.14
CA LEU A 78 -5.02 0.97 -16.77
C LEU A 78 -5.92 2.04 -16.16
N SER A 79 -5.90 2.22 -14.83
CA SER A 79 -6.65 3.30 -14.17
C SER A 79 -6.21 4.72 -14.59
N GLN A 80 -5.02 4.87 -15.18
CA GLN A 80 -4.51 6.16 -15.63
C GLN A 80 -4.75 6.42 -17.14
N ILE A 81 -5.28 5.46 -17.89
CA ILE A 81 -5.58 5.64 -19.32
C ILE A 81 -6.54 6.82 -19.57
N PRO A 82 -7.66 6.99 -18.83
CA PRO A 82 -8.55 8.13 -19.02
C PRO A 82 -7.84 9.48 -18.88
N ARG A 83 -6.85 9.54 -17.98
CA ARG A 83 -6.01 10.72 -17.77
C ARG A 83 -5.09 10.98 -18.96
N SER A 84 -4.41 9.96 -19.47
CA SER A 84 -3.52 10.12 -20.63
C SER A 84 -4.27 10.50 -21.90
N LEU A 85 -5.54 10.11 -22.01
CA LEU A 85 -6.43 10.48 -23.10
C LEU A 85 -7.09 11.86 -22.92
N GLY A 86 -6.90 12.52 -21.77
CA GLY A 86 -7.51 13.82 -21.50
C GLY A 86 -9.02 13.80 -21.26
N VAL A 87 -9.62 12.62 -21.07
CA VAL A 87 -11.08 12.44 -20.87
C VAL A 87 -11.46 12.27 -19.39
N GLN A 88 -10.48 12.31 -18.49
CA GLN A 88 -10.69 12.18 -17.05
C GLN A 88 -11.50 13.34 -16.48
N GLN A 89 -12.53 13.01 -15.69
CA GLN A 89 -13.25 13.97 -14.87
C GLN A 89 -12.41 14.37 -13.66
N GLN A 90 -12.51 15.64 -13.27
CA GLN A 90 -11.67 16.21 -12.21
C GLN A 90 -12.34 16.15 -10.83
N PHE A 91 -13.15 15.12 -10.54
CA PHE A 91 -13.72 14.97 -9.20
C PHE A 91 -12.62 14.58 -8.20
N ILE A 92 -12.46 15.40 -7.17
CA ILE A 92 -11.49 15.22 -6.09
C ILE A 92 -12.25 14.68 -4.87
N ILE A 93 -11.71 13.64 -4.23
CA ILE A 93 -12.25 13.13 -2.97
C ILE A 93 -11.69 14.01 -1.85
N ASP A 94 -12.59 14.69 -1.13
CA ASP A 94 -12.21 15.50 0.03
C ASP A 94 -11.60 14.64 1.13
N GLU A 95 -10.55 15.15 1.79
CA GLU A 95 -9.86 14.47 2.90
C GLU A 95 -10.80 14.23 4.11
N ASP A 96 -11.79 15.10 4.28
CA ASP A 96 -12.80 14.99 5.34
C ASP A 96 -13.95 14.03 5.02
N SER A 97 -13.99 13.48 3.81
CA SER A 97 -15.04 12.53 3.41
C SER A 97 -14.97 11.22 4.20
N TRP A 98 -16.11 10.55 4.33
CA TRP A 98 -16.18 9.22 4.97
C TRP A 98 -15.25 8.21 4.29
N LEU A 99 -15.20 8.23 2.95
CA LEU A 99 -14.36 7.34 2.16
C LEU A 99 -12.88 7.61 2.41
N ALA A 100 -12.46 8.86 2.53
CA ALA A 100 -11.06 9.18 2.79
C ALA A 100 -10.60 8.69 4.17
N ARG A 101 -11.46 8.86 5.18
CA ARG A 101 -11.19 8.42 6.56
C ARG A 101 -11.23 6.90 6.74
N ASN A 102 -12.04 6.19 5.95
CA ASN A 102 -12.23 4.74 6.04
C ASN A 102 -11.60 3.96 4.87
N ALA A 103 -10.71 4.59 4.11
CA ALA A 103 -10.14 4.03 2.88
C ALA A 103 -9.51 2.64 3.12
N LEU A 104 -8.72 2.49 4.18
CA LEU A 104 -8.06 1.22 4.49
C LEU A 104 -9.06 0.12 4.83
N THR A 105 -10.09 0.45 5.60
CA THR A 105 -11.18 -0.48 5.94
C THR A 105 -11.93 -0.94 4.69
N VAL A 106 -12.28 -0.01 3.79
CA VAL A 106 -12.95 -0.32 2.52
C VAL A 106 -12.08 -1.27 1.68
N GLN A 107 -10.79 -0.96 1.54
CA GLN A 107 -9.86 -1.81 0.80
C GLN A 107 -9.70 -3.20 1.43
N PHE A 108 -9.66 -3.29 2.76
CA PHE A 108 -9.58 -4.57 3.46
C PHE A 108 -10.87 -5.38 3.31
N CYS A 109 -12.05 -4.74 3.33
CA CYS A 109 -13.31 -5.39 3.03
C CYS A 109 -13.36 -5.91 1.58
N LEU A 110 -12.88 -5.13 0.61
CA LEU A 110 -12.79 -5.57 -0.78
C LEU A 110 -11.80 -6.73 -0.98
N LEU A 111 -10.67 -6.71 -0.26
CA LEU A 111 -9.73 -7.84 -0.22
C LEU A 111 -10.40 -9.10 0.34
N PHE A 112 -11.08 -8.96 1.49
CA PHE A 112 -11.79 -10.06 2.13
C PHE A 112 -12.86 -10.64 1.19
N LEU A 113 -13.68 -9.78 0.58
CA LEU A 113 -14.68 -10.19 -0.40
C LEU A 113 -14.04 -10.90 -1.61
N GLY A 114 -12.96 -10.36 -2.15
CA GLY A 114 -12.22 -10.96 -3.26
C GLY A 114 -11.66 -12.34 -2.93
N LEU A 115 -11.22 -12.58 -1.69
CA LEU A 115 -10.72 -13.89 -1.26
C LEU A 115 -11.84 -14.91 -1.05
N ASN A 116 -13.01 -14.48 -0.56
CA ASN A 116 -14.20 -15.31 -0.53
C ASN A 116 -14.60 -15.72 -1.95
N LEU A 117 -14.67 -14.74 -2.87
CA LEU A 117 -15.00 -14.99 -4.27
C LEU A 117 -13.99 -15.92 -4.95
N ARG A 118 -12.71 -15.79 -4.59
CA ARG A 118 -11.65 -16.70 -5.06
C ARG A 118 -11.93 -18.14 -4.62
N LEU A 119 -12.20 -18.39 -3.34
CA LEU A 119 -12.47 -19.74 -2.82
C LEU A 119 -13.79 -20.33 -3.34
N LEU A 120 -14.77 -19.47 -3.61
CA LEU A 120 -16.10 -19.89 -4.05
C LEU A 120 -16.19 -20.15 -5.56
N LEU A 121 -15.54 -19.31 -6.38
CA LEU A 121 -15.74 -19.29 -7.84
C LEU A 121 -14.44 -19.28 -8.66
N ALA A 122 -13.47 -18.42 -8.32
CA ALA A 122 -12.38 -18.07 -9.25
C ALA A 122 -11.16 -19.00 -9.20
N ASN A 123 -11.17 -20.04 -8.35
CA ASN A 123 -10.01 -20.92 -8.20
C ASN A 123 -9.94 -22.03 -9.26
N SER A 124 -11.09 -22.61 -9.66
CA SER A 124 -11.13 -23.75 -10.59
C SER A 124 -11.67 -23.42 -11.99
N ASP A 125 -12.52 -22.39 -12.12
CA ASP A 125 -13.08 -22.02 -13.42
C ASP A 125 -12.32 -20.86 -14.07
N ARG A 126 -11.69 -21.15 -15.22
CA ARG A 126 -10.95 -20.16 -16.02
C ARG A 126 -11.82 -19.00 -16.48
N LEU A 127 -13.08 -19.27 -16.85
CA LEU A 127 -13.99 -18.27 -17.38
C LEU A 127 -14.41 -17.31 -16.28
N LEU A 128 -14.75 -17.84 -15.10
CA LEU A 128 -15.09 -17.02 -13.93
C LEU A 128 -13.90 -16.18 -13.47
N LEU A 129 -12.68 -16.73 -13.49
CA LEU A 129 -11.47 -15.96 -13.22
C LEU A 129 -11.25 -14.83 -14.26
N GLY A 130 -11.45 -15.13 -15.54
CA GLY A 130 -11.36 -14.15 -16.63
C GLY A 130 -12.37 -13.02 -16.45
N ILE A 131 -13.63 -13.34 -16.16
CA ILE A 131 -14.70 -12.36 -15.88
C ILE A 131 -14.34 -11.52 -14.65
N PHE A 132 -13.90 -12.16 -13.56
CA PHE A 132 -13.52 -11.46 -12.33
C PHE A 132 -12.39 -10.44 -12.55
N LEU A 133 -11.34 -10.83 -13.28
CA LEU A 133 -10.23 -9.92 -13.60
C LEU A 133 -10.66 -8.79 -14.54
N SER A 134 -11.47 -9.09 -15.56
CA SER A 134 -12.00 -8.09 -16.49
C SER A 134 -12.91 -7.07 -15.79
N LEU A 135 -13.80 -7.51 -14.90
CA LEU A 135 -14.63 -6.61 -14.08
C LEU A 135 -13.80 -5.74 -13.16
N THR A 136 -12.73 -6.29 -12.57
CA THR A 136 -11.81 -5.52 -11.73
C THR A 136 -11.08 -4.43 -12.53
N ILE A 137 -10.64 -4.77 -13.75
CA ILE A 137 -10.03 -3.80 -14.67
C ILE A 137 -11.04 -2.71 -15.06
N LEU A 138 -12.26 -3.09 -15.42
CA LEU A 138 -13.31 -2.16 -15.78
C LEU A 138 -13.58 -1.19 -14.62
N ALA A 139 -13.72 -1.70 -13.39
CA ALA A 139 -13.88 -0.87 -12.20
C ALA A 139 -12.70 0.10 -12.00
N ALA A 140 -11.46 -0.37 -12.19
CA ALA A 140 -10.27 0.47 -12.07
C ALA A 140 -10.25 1.61 -13.12
N VAL A 141 -10.63 1.32 -14.36
CA VAL A 141 -10.74 2.29 -15.44
C VAL A 141 -11.88 3.28 -15.16
N THR A 142 -13.04 2.81 -14.73
CA THR A 142 -14.19 3.66 -14.38
C THR A 142 -13.85 4.63 -13.25
N ILE A 143 -13.20 4.16 -12.18
CA ILE A 143 -12.76 5.05 -11.09
C ILE A 143 -11.71 6.05 -11.59
N GLY A 144 -10.79 5.61 -12.46
CA GLY A 144 -9.81 6.50 -13.08
C GLY A 144 -10.40 7.54 -14.04
N PHE A 145 -11.55 7.23 -14.66
CA PHE A 145 -12.31 8.15 -15.49
C PHE A 145 -13.06 9.18 -14.65
N LEU A 146 -13.69 8.76 -13.53
CA LEU A 146 -14.52 9.64 -12.70
C LEU A 146 -13.68 10.53 -11.77
N PHE A 147 -12.63 10.00 -11.15
CA PHE A 147 -11.89 10.71 -10.10
C PHE A 147 -10.48 11.06 -10.52
N ALA A 148 -10.00 12.22 -10.06
CA ALA A 148 -8.65 12.69 -10.32
C ALA A 148 -7.58 11.85 -9.60
N GLY A 149 -6.36 11.85 -10.16
CA GLY A 149 -5.19 11.25 -9.52
C GLY A 149 -5.21 9.72 -9.45
N LYS A 150 -4.46 9.14 -8.51
CA LYS A 150 -4.38 7.68 -8.31
C LYS A 150 -5.46 7.18 -7.34
N THR A 151 -6.70 7.60 -7.55
CA THR A 151 -7.83 7.34 -6.64
C THR A 151 -8.11 5.83 -6.49
N TRP A 152 -8.09 5.07 -7.58
CA TRP A 152 -8.23 3.61 -7.51
C TRP A 152 -7.23 2.98 -6.53
N CYS A 153 -5.94 3.31 -6.70
CA CYS A 153 -4.87 2.72 -5.89
C CYS A 153 -4.93 3.14 -4.43
N ASN A 154 -5.41 4.35 -4.13
CA ASN A 154 -5.41 4.91 -2.77
C ASN A 154 -6.69 4.64 -1.98
N TYR A 155 -7.83 4.37 -2.63
CA TYR A 155 -9.13 4.22 -1.93
C TYR A 155 -9.86 2.91 -2.20
N PHE A 156 -9.68 2.28 -3.37
CA PHE A 156 -10.53 1.14 -3.79
C PHE A 156 -9.76 -0.15 -4.07
N CYS A 157 -8.45 -0.08 -4.34
CA CYS A 157 -7.69 -1.25 -4.75
C CYS A 157 -7.63 -2.30 -3.63
N PRO A 158 -8.18 -3.53 -3.85
CA PRO A 158 -8.16 -4.59 -2.84
C PRO A 158 -6.74 -5.11 -2.56
N MET A 159 -5.77 -4.84 -3.44
CA MET A 159 -4.37 -5.20 -3.21
C MET A 159 -3.60 -4.14 -2.42
N ALA A 160 -4.14 -2.93 -2.20
CA ALA A 160 -3.45 -1.91 -1.41
C ALA A 160 -3.12 -2.34 0.05
N PRO A 161 -4.01 -3.05 0.78
CA PRO A 161 -3.67 -3.56 2.11
C PRO A 161 -2.52 -4.58 2.07
N VAL A 162 -2.50 -5.44 1.04
CA VAL A 162 -1.41 -6.41 0.81
C VAL A 162 -0.10 -5.69 0.48
N GLN A 163 -0.16 -4.63 -0.32
CA GLN A 163 1.00 -3.77 -0.62
C GLN A 163 1.56 -3.19 0.67
N MET A 164 0.72 -2.62 1.53
CA MET A 164 1.14 -2.06 2.82
C MET A 164 1.86 -3.11 3.68
N ILE A 165 1.25 -4.29 3.87
CA ILE A 165 1.80 -5.34 4.74
C ILE A 165 3.20 -5.76 4.31
N TYR A 166 3.42 -5.97 3.00
CA TYR A 166 4.69 -6.50 2.51
C TYR A 166 5.72 -5.43 2.13
N SER A 167 5.36 -4.14 2.09
CA SER A 167 6.30 -3.09 1.65
C SER A 167 6.58 -1.99 2.66
N GLU A 168 5.82 -1.91 3.76
CA GLU A 168 6.09 -0.93 4.83
C GLU A 168 7.04 -1.50 5.90
N PRO A 169 7.96 -0.69 6.47
CA PRO A 169 8.18 0.72 6.19
C PRO A 169 8.91 0.98 4.86
N SER A 170 9.64 -0.01 4.34
CA SER A 170 10.24 0.01 2.99
C SER A 170 10.52 -1.41 2.50
N GLY A 171 10.62 -1.60 1.18
CA GLY A 171 11.14 -2.84 0.59
C GLY A 171 12.62 -3.03 0.87
N LEU A 172 13.15 -4.25 0.71
CA LEU A 172 14.57 -4.57 0.96
C LEU A 172 15.54 -3.68 0.17
N LEU A 173 15.24 -3.46 -1.10
CA LEU A 173 15.94 -2.60 -2.07
C LEU A 173 15.13 -1.34 -2.42
N GLY A 174 14.14 -0.99 -1.58
CA GLY A 174 13.33 0.20 -1.77
C GLY A 174 14.14 1.49 -1.65
N SER A 175 13.75 2.51 -2.42
CA SER A 175 14.37 3.84 -2.38
C SER A 175 14.02 4.57 -1.06
N LYS A 176 14.80 5.60 -0.71
CA LYS A 176 14.59 6.42 0.49
C LYS A 176 14.17 7.83 0.09
N ALA A 177 12.87 8.05 -0.08
CA ALA A 177 12.30 9.31 -0.52
C ALA A 177 12.75 10.52 0.31
N HIS A 178 12.79 10.39 1.64
CA HIS A 178 13.21 11.46 2.57
C HIS A 178 14.68 11.88 2.45
N THR A 179 15.51 11.07 1.77
CA THR A 179 16.92 11.38 1.52
C THR A 179 17.20 11.78 0.07
N ALA A 180 16.23 11.60 -0.83
CA ALA A 180 16.38 11.84 -2.26
C ALA A 180 16.48 13.35 -2.58
N PRO A 181 17.25 13.76 -3.60
CA PRO A 181 17.45 15.16 -3.98
C PRO A 181 16.14 15.95 -4.15
N PRO A 182 16.14 17.29 -4.00
CA PRO A 182 14.94 18.11 -4.19
C PRO A 182 14.34 17.87 -5.58
N LYS A 183 13.00 17.90 -5.67
CA LYS A 183 12.22 17.63 -6.90
C LYS A 183 12.40 16.23 -7.50
N THR A 184 13.04 15.29 -6.79
CA THR A 184 13.10 13.88 -7.23
C THR A 184 11.70 13.29 -7.25
N ILE A 185 11.31 12.73 -8.39
CA ILE A 185 10.03 12.05 -8.57
C ILE A 185 10.26 10.57 -8.22
N THR A 186 9.63 10.08 -7.15
CA THR A 186 9.72 8.66 -6.80
C THR A 186 8.97 7.81 -7.82
N GLN A 187 9.25 6.50 -7.85
CA GLN A 187 8.69 5.62 -8.88
C GLN A 187 7.16 5.54 -8.86
N SER A 188 6.57 5.70 -7.68
CA SER A 188 5.12 5.69 -7.45
C SER A 188 4.43 7.05 -7.64
N MET A 189 5.15 8.17 -7.72
CA MET A 189 4.52 9.49 -7.87
C MET A 189 3.75 9.62 -9.19
N CYS A 190 2.73 10.49 -9.19
CA CYS A 190 2.07 10.88 -10.42
C CYS A 190 3.00 11.79 -11.23
N ARG A 191 3.21 11.47 -12.50
CA ARG A 191 4.13 12.19 -13.38
C ARG A 191 3.53 12.41 -14.76
N THR A 192 3.99 13.46 -15.44
CA THR A 192 3.77 13.70 -16.87
C THR A 192 5.13 13.93 -17.53
N VAL A 193 5.21 13.63 -18.82
CA VAL A 193 6.41 13.91 -19.62
C VAL A 193 6.20 15.25 -20.31
N GLY A 194 7.09 16.20 -20.05
CA GLY A 194 7.06 17.51 -20.72
C GLY A 194 7.44 17.40 -22.19
N LYS A 195 7.29 18.50 -22.94
CA LYS A 195 7.63 18.57 -24.38
C LYS A 195 9.10 18.24 -24.67
N GLU A 196 9.98 18.47 -23.70
CA GLU A 196 11.43 18.21 -23.78
C GLU A 196 11.82 16.81 -23.28
N GLY A 197 10.85 15.92 -23.03
CA GLY A 197 11.12 14.56 -22.51
C GLY A 197 11.43 14.49 -21.01
N GLN A 198 11.49 15.63 -20.31
CA GLN A 198 11.71 15.67 -18.86
C GLN A 198 10.46 15.24 -18.08
N GLU A 199 10.62 14.36 -17.11
CA GLU A 199 9.54 14.00 -16.18
C GLU A 199 9.26 15.14 -15.21
N LYS A 200 7.99 15.54 -15.08
CA LYS A 200 7.52 16.52 -14.11
C LYS A 200 6.48 15.90 -13.18
N SER A 201 6.50 16.30 -11.91
CA SER A 201 5.49 15.87 -10.96
C SER A 201 4.13 16.40 -11.39
N ALA A 202 3.15 15.51 -11.52
CA ALA A 202 1.79 15.84 -11.93
C ALA A 202 0.81 15.29 -10.89
N CYS A 203 1.15 15.43 -9.61
CA CYS A 203 0.30 14.96 -8.54
C CYS A 203 -0.90 15.89 -8.41
N VAL A 204 -2.09 15.33 -8.64
CA VAL A 204 -3.40 16.00 -8.51
C VAL A 204 -4.15 15.30 -7.38
N ALA A 205 -4.99 16.03 -6.64
CA ALA A 205 -5.68 15.49 -5.46
C ALA A 205 -4.70 14.85 -4.43
N CYS A 206 -3.55 15.50 -4.19
CA CYS A 206 -2.57 14.98 -3.24
C CYS A 206 -3.15 15.04 -1.83
N LYS A 207 -3.24 13.87 -1.18
CA LYS A 207 -3.43 13.83 0.25
C LYS A 207 -2.13 14.04 1.00
N VAL A 208 -2.25 14.56 2.22
CA VAL A 208 -1.12 14.70 3.14
C VAL A 208 -0.57 13.32 3.50
N GLY A 209 0.75 13.19 3.54
CA GLY A 209 1.40 11.91 3.86
C GLY A 209 1.06 10.82 2.84
N CYS A 210 1.07 11.16 1.54
CA CYS A 210 0.80 10.20 0.47
C CYS A 210 1.90 9.13 0.39
N ILE A 211 1.51 7.86 0.48
CA ILE A 211 2.41 6.69 0.37
C ILE A 211 3.20 6.65 -0.94
N ASP A 212 2.69 7.31 -2.00
CA ASP A 212 3.40 7.40 -3.27
C ASP A 212 4.58 8.36 -3.25
N ILE A 213 4.59 9.33 -2.33
CA ILE A 213 5.65 10.33 -2.16
C ILE A 213 6.69 9.80 -1.19
N ASP A 214 6.25 9.35 -0.01
CA ASP A 214 7.14 8.82 1.03
C ASP A 214 6.44 7.72 1.84
N ALA A 215 6.66 6.46 1.43
CA ALA A 215 6.04 5.32 2.08
C ALA A 215 6.49 5.13 3.53
N GLU A 216 7.75 5.45 3.85
CA GLU A 216 8.26 5.31 5.21
C GLU A 216 7.70 6.40 6.13
N GLY A 217 7.62 7.64 5.64
CA GLY A 217 6.96 8.73 6.35
C GLY A 217 5.51 8.39 6.68
N THR A 218 4.74 7.95 5.68
CA THR A 218 3.34 7.53 5.88
C THR A 218 3.19 6.39 6.88
N HIS A 219 4.15 5.44 6.92
CA HIS A 219 4.13 4.35 7.89
C HIS A 219 4.24 4.88 9.32
N TRP A 220 5.22 5.75 9.60
CA TRP A 220 5.45 6.27 10.95
C TRP A 220 4.33 7.19 11.44
N GLU A 221 3.72 7.96 10.54
CA GLU A 221 2.57 8.82 10.88
C GLU A 221 1.33 8.01 11.29
N ASN A 222 1.07 6.91 10.59
CA ASN A 222 -0.15 6.14 10.78
C ASN A 222 0.01 4.92 11.69
N ILE A 223 1.22 4.66 12.22
CA ILE A 223 1.56 3.43 12.95
C ILE A 223 0.63 3.14 14.14
N ARG A 224 0.12 4.19 14.80
CA ARG A 224 -0.71 4.07 16.00
C ARG A 224 -2.19 3.84 15.71
N GLN A 225 -2.62 3.95 14.45
CA GLN A 225 -4.03 3.86 14.10
C GLN A 225 -4.57 2.44 14.32
N PRO A 226 -5.82 2.28 14.77
CA PRO A 226 -6.39 0.98 15.10
C PRO A 226 -6.64 0.10 13.87
N ASP A 227 -6.97 0.71 12.73
CA ASP A 227 -7.15 0.05 11.43
C ASP A 227 -5.86 -0.64 10.94
N ARG A 228 -4.68 -0.07 11.22
CA ARG A 228 -3.38 -0.71 10.97
C ARG A 228 -3.22 -2.00 11.78
N LYS A 229 -3.61 -2.00 13.05
CA LYS A 229 -3.55 -3.21 13.88
C LYS A 229 -4.48 -4.29 13.37
N LEU A 230 -5.69 -3.89 12.99
CA LEU A 230 -6.64 -4.80 12.35
C LEU A 230 -6.01 -5.40 11.09
N LEU A 231 -5.46 -4.57 10.21
CA LEU A 231 -4.80 -5.00 8.99
C LEU A 231 -3.71 -6.05 9.24
N TYR A 232 -2.66 -5.70 10.00
CA TYR A 232 -1.49 -6.57 10.14
C TYR A 232 -1.81 -7.88 10.88
N TYR A 233 -2.59 -7.82 11.96
CA TYR A 233 -2.87 -9.03 12.75
C TYR A 233 -3.96 -9.90 12.12
N ALA A 234 -5.04 -9.32 11.60
CA ALA A 234 -6.10 -10.09 10.95
C ALA A 234 -5.60 -10.74 9.66
N TYR A 235 -4.70 -10.09 8.92
CA TYR A 235 -4.16 -10.65 7.68
C TYR A 235 -3.39 -11.96 7.88
N VAL A 236 -2.67 -12.12 9.00
CA VAL A 236 -2.03 -13.40 9.35
C VAL A 236 -3.08 -14.51 9.43
N GLY A 237 -4.19 -14.25 10.14
CA GLY A 237 -5.30 -15.19 10.25
C GLY A 237 -6.00 -15.44 8.92
N LEU A 238 -6.13 -14.41 8.09
CA LEU A 238 -6.68 -14.52 6.75
C LEU A 238 -5.83 -15.45 5.86
N VAL A 239 -4.49 -15.38 5.92
CA VAL A 239 -3.60 -16.31 5.21
C VAL A 239 -3.77 -17.74 5.72
N ILE A 240 -3.77 -17.94 7.04
CA ILE A 240 -3.94 -19.26 7.65
C ILE A 240 -5.31 -19.84 7.26
N GLY A 241 -6.38 -19.08 7.46
CA GLY A 241 -7.75 -19.50 7.18
C GLY A 241 -7.96 -19.82 5.70
N PHE A 242 -7.40 -19.01 4.80
CA PHE A 242 -7.48 -19.22 3.35
C PHE A 242 -6.91 -20.58 2.95
N TYR A 243 -5.70 -20.91 3.39
CA TYR A 243 -5.07 -22.19 3.01
C TYR A 243 -5.61 -23.39 3.80
N THR A 244 -5.98 -23.19 5.07
CA THR A 244 -6.57 -24.24 5.91
C THR A 244 -7.94 -24.67 5.37
N TYR A 245 -8.70 -23.75 4.76
CA TYR A 245 -10.00 -24.05 4.19
C TYR A 245 -9.94 -25.16 3.13
N PHE A 246 -8.88 -25.26 2.32
CA PHE A 246 -8.72 -26.35 1.36
C PHE A 246 -8.70 -27.73 2.04
N GLY A 247 -8.05 -27.84 3.20
CA GLY A 247 -8.05 -29.07 3.99
C GLY A 247 -9.40 -29.35 4.64
N LEU A 248 -10.04 -28.32 5.20
CA LEU A 248 -11.38 -28.43 5.81
C LEU A 248 -12.48 -28.78 4.80
N TYR A 249 -12.34 -28.36 3.54
CA TYR A 249 -13.30 -28.61 2.48
C TYR A 249 -13.13 -29.99 1.85
N SER A 250 -11.88 -30.38 1.55
CA SER A 250 -11.56 -31.66 0.90
C SER A 250 -11.49 -32.85 1.86
N GLY A 251 -11.31 -32.61 3.16
CA GLY A 251 -11.01 -33.66 4.13
C GLY A 251 -9.59 -34.23 4.03
N ASN A 252 -8.74 -33.66 3.17
CA ASN A 252 -7.43 -34.18 2.87
C ASN A 252 -6.40 -33.04 2.81
N TRP A 253 -5.48 -33.01 3.77
CA TRP A 253 -4.42 -32.00 3.83
C TRP A 253 -3.41 -32.07 2.67
N ASN A 254 -3.35 -33.21 1.97
CA ASN A 254 -2.51 -33.38 0.79
C ASN A 254 -3.21 -32.96 -0.51
N PHE A 255 -4.50 -32.58 -0.47
CA PHE A 255 -5.27 -32.18 -1.64
C PHE A 255 -4.63 -30.98 -2.37
N LEU A 256 -4.19 -29.97 -1.61
CA LEU A 256 -3.49 -28.81 -2.15
C LEU A 256 -2.12 -29.18 -2.76
N LYS A 257 -1.40 -30.14 -2.15
CA LYS A 257 -0.09 -30.63 -2.63
C LYS A 257 -0.20 -31.44 -3.91
N ALA A 258 -1.31 -32.15 -4.09
CA ALA A 258 -1.59 -32.87 -5.33
C ALA A 258 -1.79 -31.91 -6.53
N GLY A 259 -1.98 -30.61 -6.26
CA GLY A 259 -2.09 -29.59 -7.29
C GLY A 259 -3.32 -29.79 -8.17
N VAL A 260 -4.43 -30.24 -7.57
CA VAL A 260 -5.72 -30.38 -8.25
C VAL A 260 -6.39 -29.01 -8.30
N TRP A 261 -6.39 -28.39 -9.48
CA TRP A 261 -7.01 -27.07 -9.71
C TRP A 261 -8.38 -27.18 -10.40
N ASN A 262 -8.74 -28.36 -10.90
CA ASN A 262 -10.03 -28.62 -11.52
C ASN A 262 -10.94 -29.35 -10.53
N GLU A 263 -11.44 -28.61 -9.55
CA GLU A 263 -12.59 -29.08 -8.77
C GLU A 263 -13.84 -29.01 -9.66
N THR A 264 -14.70 -30.02 -9.53
CA THR A 264 -16.04 -30.11 -10.13
C THR A 264 -16.76 -28.75 -10.14
N SER A 265 -17.62 -28.54 -11.14
CA SER A 265 -18.34 -27.28 -11.43
C SER A 265 -18.72 -26.47 -10.17
N GLN A 266 -17.86 -25.51 -9.78
CA GLN A 266 -17.94 -24.87 -8.46
C GLN A 266 -19.28 -24.14 -8.23
N LEU A 267 -19.90 -23.63 -9.30
CA LEU A 267 -21.23 -23.03 -9.28
C LEU A 267 -22.31 -23.98 -8.72
N SER A 268 -22.25 -25.27 -9.07
CA SER A 268 -23.21 -26.27 -8.60
C SER A 268 -23.00 -26.65 -7.13
N THR A 269 -21.78 -26.44 -6.62
CA THR A 269 -21.38 -26.82 -5.25
C THR A 269 -21.54 -25.71 -4.22
N LEU A 270 -22.04 -24.52 -4.60
CA LEU A 270 -22.14 -23.36 -3.71
C LEU A 270 -23.03 -23.61 -2.48
N LEU A 271 -24.12 -24.36 -2.67
CA LEU A 271 -25.06 -24.74 -1.61
C LEU A 271 -24.74 -26.10 -0.98
N ALA A 272 -23.78 -26.84 -1.56
CA ALA A 272 -23.35 -28.12 -1.03
C ALA A 272 -22.58 -27.93 0.30
N PRO A 273 -22.45 -28.99 1.12
CA PRO A 273 -21.63 -28.99 2.33
C PRO A 273 -20.23 -28.43 2.09
N GLY A 274 -19.88 -27.37 2.83
CA GLY A 274 -18.61 -26.66 2.73
C GLY A 274 -17.52 -27.18 3.67
N PHE A 275 -17.85 -28.10 4.57
CA PHE A 275 -16.89 -28.71 5.49
C PHE A 275 -16.99 -30.22 5.43
N PHE A 276 -15.83 -30.86 5.40
CA PHE A 276 -15.65 -32.30 5.50
C PHE A 276 -14.60 -32.59 6.57
N ILE A 277 -15.07 -32.93 7.77
CA ILE A 277 -14.23 -33.10 8.96
C ILE A 277 -14.46 -34.49 9.52
N ALA A 278 -13.38 -35.20 9.86
CA ALA A 278 -13.42 -36.55 10.44
C ALA A 278 -14.27 -37.56 9.62
N GLY A 279 -14.25 -37.45 8.29
CA GLY A 279 -14.99 -38.34 7.39
C GLY A 279 -16.47 -38.02 7.24
N GLN A 280 -16.96 -36.92 7.83
CA GLN A 280 -18.36 -36.50 7.74
C GLN A 280 -18.50 -35.12 7.09
N ALA A 281 -19.46 -34.99 6.17
CA ALA A 281 -19.86 -33.72 5.59
C ALA A 281 -20.78 -32.97 6.56
N ILE A 282 -20.40 -31.76 6.96
CA ILE A 282 -21.22 -30.91 7.84
C ILE A 282 -22.15 -30.09 6.95
N ALA A 283 -23.45 -30.09 7.26
CA ALA A 283 -24.51 -29.42 6.50
C ALA A 283 -24.50 -27.87 6.60
N ILE A 284 -23.32 -27.26 6.51
CA ILE A 284 -23.15 -25.81 6.36
C ILE A 284 -22.78 -25.56 4.89
N PRO A 285 -23.58 -24.78 4.14
CA PRO A 285 -23.29 -24.45 2.75
C PRO A 285 -21.91 -23.83 2.55
N LYS A 286 -21.24 -24.14 1.44
CA LYS A 286 -19.94 -23.55 1.05
C LYS A 286 -19.96 -22.01 1.13
N LEU A 287 -21.07 -21.39 0.69
CA LEU A 287 -21.29 -19.94 0.74
C LEU A 287 -21.14 -19.33 2.14
N ILE A 288 -21.46 -20.09 3.20
CA ILE A 288 -21.34 -19.66 4.61
C ILE A 288 -20.02 -20.17 5.21
N ALA A 289 -19.62 -21.40 4.86
CA ALA A 289 -18.41 -22.03 5.39
C ALA A 289 -17.13 -21.24 5.09
N VAL A 290 -17.00 -20.68 3.88
CA VAL A 290 -15.85 -19.87 3.46
C VAL A 290 -15.72 -18.59 4.31
N PRO A 291 -16.69 -17.66 4.34
CA PRO A 291 -16.56 -16.44 5.13
C PRO A 291 -16.47 -16.71 6.62
N LEU A 292 -17.15 -17.75 7.11
CA LEU A 292 -17.05 -18.17 8.52
C LEU A 292 -15.62 -18.56 8.88
N THR A 293 -14.97 -19.37 8.05
CA THR A 293 -13.57 -19.80 8.25
C THR A 293 -12.65 -18.58 8.24
N LEU A 294 -12.73 -17.75 7.19
CA LEU A 294 -11.87 -16.57 7.08
C LEU A 294 -12.05 -15.60 8.25
N THR A 295 -13.30 -15.38 8.68
CA THR A 295 -13.62 -14.49 9.82
C THR A 295 -13.09 -15.06 11.13
N LEU A 296 -13.30 -16.36 11.39
CA LEU A 296 -12.84 -17.01 12.61
C LEU A 296 -11.33 -16.94 12.76
N PHE A 297 -10.58 -17.34 11.72
CA PHE A 297 -9.12 -17.31 11.76
C PHE A 297 -8.58 -15.87 11.84
N SER A 298 -9.16 -14.94 11.08
CA SER A 298 -8.78 -13.51 11.13
C SER A 298 -9.04 -12.91 12.51
N GLY A 299 -10.20 -13.18 13.11
CA GLY A 299 -10.57 -12.71 14.45
C GLY A 299 -9.68 -13.30 15.54
N ALA A 300 -9.39 -14.60 15.47
CA ALA A 300 -8.47 -15.28 16.40
C ALA A 300 -7.04 -14.71 16.32
N ALA A 301 -6.51 -14.53 15.10
CA ALA A 301 -5.19 -13.94 14.90
C ALA A 301 -5.13 -12.47 15.36
N TYR A 302 -6.20 -11.70 15.12
CA TYR A 302 -6.33 -10.33 15.62
C TYR A 302 -6.31 -10.27 17.15
N ALA A 303 -7.10 -11.12 17.82
CA ALA A 303 -7.13 -11.19 19.28
C ALA A 303 -5.76 -11.61 19.85
N MET A 304 -5.10 -12.59 19.24
CA MET A 304 -3.76 -13.04 19.60
C MET A 304 -2.70 -11.95 19.37
N GLY A 305 -2.78 -11.20 18.27
CA GLY A 305 -1.91 -10.06 17.97
C GLY A 305 -2.06 -8.94 19.00
N LEU A 306 -3.29 -8.59 19.39
CA LEU A 306 -3.54 -7.63 20.46
C LEU A 306 -3.02 -8.11 21.82
N TRP A 307 -3.19 -9.40 22.12
CA TRP A 307 -2.70 -10.00 23.36
C TRP A 307 -1.17 -9.98 23.43
N THR A 308 -0.49 -10.44 22.38
CA THR A 308 0.98 -10.42 22.27
C THR A 308 1.54 -8.99 22.31
N GLU A 309 0.90 -8.02 21.65
CA GLU A 309 1.29 -6.61 21.72
C GLU A 309 1.18 -6.06 23.15
N LYS A 310 0.08 -6.37 23.87
CA LYS A 310 -0.09 -5.98 25.28
C LYS A 310 0.99 -6.60 26.16
N CYS A 311 1.29 -7.88 25.98
CA CYS A 311 2.35 -8.58 26.71
C CYS A 311 3.72 -7.95 26.43
N TYR A 312 4.05 -7.66 25.16
CA TYR A 312 5.32 -7.06 24.79
C TYR A 312 5.45 -5.63 25.33
N LYS A 313 4.37 -4.83 25.32
CA LYS A 313 4.35 -3.50 25.96
C LYS A 313 4.57 -3.57 27.47
N ARG A 314 3.99 -4.56 28.16
CA ARG A 314 4.20 -4.78 29.60
C ARG A 314 5.65 -5.15 29.90
N TYR A 315 6.20 -6.09 29.14
CA TYR A 315 7.60 -6.49 29.24
C TYR A 315 8.54 -5.30 28.97
N ASN A 316 8.25 -4.49 27.95
CA ASN A 316 9.06 -3.32 27.59
C ASN A 316 9.11 -2.27 28.71
N LYS A 317 8.06 -2.15 29.53
CA LYS A 317 8.07 -1.24 30.70
C LYS A 317 9.02 -1.71 31.81
N GLN A 318 9.37 -3.00 31.85
CA GLN A 318 10.28 -3.57 32.85
C GLN A 318 11.76 -3.47 32.42
N LEU A 319 12.03 -3.09 31.16
CA LEU A 319 13.40 -2.89 30.67
C LEU A 319 14.00 -1.61 31.27
N ARG A 320 15.30 -1.66 31.60
CA ARG A 320 16.07 -0.49 32.07
C ARG A 320 16.01 0.69 31.09
N ARG A 321 15.92 0.40 29.78
CA ARG A 321 15.75 1.38 28.71
C ARG A 321 14.54 0.98 27.87
N PRO A 322 13.33 1.46 28.21
CA PRO A 322 12.13 1.09 27.48
C PRO A 322 12.20 1.63 26.05
N LEU A 323 11.79 0.81 25.09
CA LEU A 323 11.65 1.21 23.70
C LEU A 323 10.44 2.14 23.53
N SER A 324 10.48 3.03 22.54
CA SER A 324 9.31 3.81 22.15
C SER A 324 8.16 2.89 21.72
N VAL A 325 6.93 3.31 22.01
CA VAL A 325 5.71 2.60 21.63
C VAL A 325 5.63 2.37 20.12
N ASP A 326 6.16 3.29 19.31
CA ASP A 326 6.17 3.18 17.84
C ASP A 326 7.10 2.07 17.38
N VAL A 327 8.25 1.91 18.04
CA VAL A 327 9.22 0.84 17.74
C VAL A 327 8.63 -0.52 18.12
N VAL A 328 7.94 -0.59 19.25
CA VAL A 328 7.23 -1.82 19.68
C VAL A 328 6.19 -2.23 18.66
N GLN A 329 5.35 -1.29 18.19
CA GLN A 329 4.32 -1.57 17.18
C GLN A 329 4.92 -1.95 15.83
N SER A 330 5.94 -1.22 15.36
CA SER A 330 6.62 -1.53 14.08
C SER A 330 7.21 -2.93 14.08
N ARG A 331 7.83 -3.36 15.20
CA ARG A 331 8.37 -4.73 15.34
C ARG A 331 7.27 -5.79 15.36
N MET A 332 6.12 -5.51 15.98
CA MET A 332 4.98 -6.41 15.94
C MET A 332 4.42 -6.57 14.52
N PHE A 333 4.28 -5.46 13.79
CA PHE A 333 3.86 -5.49 12.39
C PHE A 333 4.87 -6.22 11.50
N ALA A 334 6.17 -5.97 11.67
CA ALA A 334 7.22 -6.68 10.95
C ALA A 334 7.21 -8.19 11.23
N SER A 335 6.96 -8.59 12.48
CA SER A 335 6.82 -10.00 12.86
C SER A 335 5.59 -10.64 12.23
N ALA A 336 4.46 -9.93 12.20
CA ALA A 336 3.24 -10.37 11.54
C ALA A 336 3.44 -10.53 10.02
N THR A 337 4.08 -9.57 9.35
CA THR A 337 4.45 -9.66 7.93
C THR A 337 5.38 -10.84 7.66
N PHE A 338 6.42 -11.01 8.48
CA PHE A 338 7.34 -12.14 8.35
C PHE A 338 6.60 -13.48 8.47
N LEU A 339 5.72 -13.61 9.46
CA LEU A 339 4.90 -14.81 9.65
C LEU A 339 3.95 -15.04 8.47
N ALA A 340 3.20 -14.02 8.06
CA ALA A 340 2.27 -14.11 6.93
C ALA A 340 2.98 -14.48 5.62
N PHE A 341 4.14 -13.87 5.35
CA PHE A 341 4.96 -14.18 4.18
C PHE A 341 5.38 -15.66 4.17
N ASN A 342 5.98 -16.13 5.27
CA ASN A 342 6.47 -17.50 5.34
C ASN A 342 5.33 -18.53 5.31
N LEU A 343 4.20 -18.24 5.95
CA LEU A 343 3.00 -19.09 5.86
C LEU A 343 2.44 -19.15 4.45
N LEU A 344 2.41 -18.03 3.71
CA LEU A 344 1.97 -18.01 2.32
C LEU A 344 2.88 -18.87 1.43
N PHE A 345 4.19 -18.81 1.63
CA PHE A 345 5.14 -19.62 0.86
C PHE A 345 5.09 -21.09 1.23
N PHE A 346 4.95 -21.41 2.51
CA PHE A 346 4.88 -22.78 3.00
C PHE A 346 3.55 -23.45 2.67
N MET A 347 2.42 -22.80 2.95
CA MET A 347 1.08 -23.38 2.76
C MET A 347 0.55 -23.18 1.35
N GLY A 348 0.98 -22.14 0.63
CA GLY A 348 0.48 -21.82 -0.71
C GLY A 348 1.43 -22.24 -1.83
N VAL A 349 2.65 -21.69 -1.82
CA VAL A 349 3.60 -21.84 -2.93
C VAL A 349 4.23 -23.23 -2.97
N GLN A 350 4.70 -23.77 -1.86
CA GLN A 350 5.36 -25.08 -1.86
C GLN A 350 4.43 -26.18 -2.46
N PRO A 351 3.14 -26.27 -2.08
CA PRO A 351 2.19 -27.19 -2.73
C PRO A 351 2.04 -26.97 -4.24
N THR A 352 2.12 -25.73 -4.73
CA THR A 352 2.00 -25.47 -6.17
C THR A 352 3.22 -25.92 -6.95
N LEU A 353 4.41 -26.03 -6.33
CA LEU A 353 5.68 -26.40 -6.96
C LEU A 353 5.89 -27.91 -7.15
N GLY A 354 4.89 -28.75 -6.86
CA GLY A 354 5.02 -30.21 -6.86
C GLY A 354 5.55 -30.88 -8.14
N TYR A 355 5.54 -30.19 -9.29
CA TYR A 355 6.10 -30.68 -10.57
C TYR A 355 7.60 -30.37 -10.75
N PHE A 356 8.17 -29.46 -9.96
CA PHE A 356 9.61 -29.23 -10.01
C PHE A 356 10.36 -30.30 -9.20
N PRO A 357 11.61 -30.62 -9.57
CA PRO A 357 12.49 -31.45 -8.74
C PRO A 357 12.57 -30.92 -7.31
N ILE A 358 12.70 -31.81 -6.33
CA ILE A 358 12.73 -31.47 -4.90
C ILE A 358 13.79 -30.41 -4.57
N LEU A 359 14.91 -30.42 -5.30
CA LEU A 359 15.98 -29.42 -5.17
C LEU A 359 15.48 -28.00 -5.46
N ILE A 360 14.70 -27.81 -6.52
CA ILE A 360 14.17 -26.49 -6.92
C ILE A 360 13.09 -26.05 -5.93
N GLN A 361 12.22 -26.97 -5.50
CA GLN A 361 11.21 -26.67 -4.48
C GLN A 361 11.88 -26.14 -3.20
N ASN A 362 12.89 -26.87 -2.71
CA ASN A 362 13.65 -26.48 -1.53
C ASN A 362 14.39 -25.15 -1.74
N LEU A 363 15.00 -24.93 -2.89
CA LEU A 363 15.71 -23.69 -3.20
C LEU A 363 14.77 -22.47 -3.14
N ILE A 364 13.56 -22.57 -3.70
CA ILE A 364 12.56 -21.50 -3.64
C ILE A 364 12.12 -21.25 -2.19
N SER A 365 11.86 -22.32 -1.42
CA SER A 365 11.48 -22.19 -0.01
C SER A 365 12.59 -21.55 0.84
N TRP A 366 13.84 -21.98 0.67
CA TRP A 366 14.99 -21.39 1.37
C TRP A 366 15.21 -19.92 0.97
N ALA A 367 15.11 -19.61 -0.33
CA ALA A 367 15.21 -18.23 -0.81
C ALA A 367 14.12 -17.33 -0.18
N ALA A 368 12.88 -17.81 -0.08
CA ALA A 368 11.80 -17.08 0.57
C ALA A 368 12.09 -16.79 2.07
N ILE A 369 12.59 -17.78 2.80
CA ILE A 369 12.97 -17.62 4.22
C ILE A 369 14.12 -16.62 4.37
N VAL A 370 15.15 -16.70 3.51
CA VAL A 370 16.29 -15.79 3.53
C VAL A 370 15.85 -14.35 3.22
N LEU A 371 15.07 -14.15 2.16
CA LEU A 371 14.57 -12.83 1.77
C LEU A 371 13.72 -12.19 2.87
N SER A 372 12.79 -12.94 3.45
CA SER A 372 11.95 -12.45 4.54
C SER A 372 12.75 -12.17 5.81
N SER A 373 13.77 -12.98 6.12
CA SER A 373 14.68 -12.75 7.25
C SER A 373 15.53 -11.49 7.07
N LEU A 374 16.11 -11.28 5.88
CA LEU A 374 16.88 -10.09 5.55
C LEU A 374 16.02 -8.83 5.66
N TRP A 375 14.80 -8.89 5.12
CA TRP A 375 13.82 -7.81 5.24
C TRP A 375 13.48 -7.53 6.71
N LEU A 376 13.22 -8.58 7.50
CA LEU A 376 12.91 -8.45 8.93
C LEU A 376 14.05 -7.77 9.67
N VAL A 377 15.30 -8.19 9.47
CA VAL A 377 16.49 -7.58 10.11
C VAL A 377 16.65 -6.10 9.72
N LYS A 378 16.42 -5.75 8.44
CA LYS A 378 16.44 -4.36 7.98
C LYS A 378 15.37 -3.54 8.70
N THR A 379 14.13 -4.01 8.71
CA THR A 379 12.98 -3.33 9.31
C THR A 379 13.12 -3.22 10.83
N TRP A 380 13.68 -4.23 11.50
CA TRP A 380 13.89 -4.25 12.96
C TRP A 380 14.77 -3.10 13.47
N LYS A 381 15.66 -2.60 12.60
CA LYS A 381 16.60 -1.49 12.87
C LYS A 381 16.03 -0.11 12.54
N ARG A 382 14.82 -0.01 11.96
CA ARG A 382 14.15 1.26 11.67
C ARG A 382 13.37 1.76 12.89
N SER A 383 13.26 3.08 12.99
CA SER A 383 12.47 3.76 14.01
C SER A 383 12.04 5.13 13.51
N ALA A 384 10.91 5.65 14.01
CA ALA A 384 10.46 7.01 13.70
C ALA A 384 11.55 8.05 13.98
N GLN A 385 12.26 7.93 15.11
CA GLN A 385 13.37 8.83 15.46
C GLN A 385 14.50 8.80 14.42
N ARG A 386 14.87 7.61 13.93
CA ARG A 386 15.92 7.48 12.91
C ARG A 386 15.47 8.08 11.59
N TYR A 387 14.21 7.85 11.20
CA TYR A 387 13.62 8.46 10.00
C TYR A 387 13.67 10.00 10.09
N THR A 388 13.18 10.60 11.19
CA THR A 388 13.21 12.05 11.40
C THR A 388 14.63 12.61 11.32
N ARG A 389 15.61 11.96 11.96
CA ARG A 389 17.02 12.39 11.90
C ARG A 389 17.60 12.33 10.50
N GLU A 390 17.32 11.26 9.75
CA GLU A 390 17.78 11.12 8.36
C GLU A 390 17.14 12.19 7.46
N ARG A 391 15.85 12.48 7.63
CA ARG A 391 15.13 13.52 6.87
C ARG A 391 15.70 14.90 7.16
N ASP A 392 15.67 15.29 8.43
CA ASP A 392 16.04 16.64 8.87
C ASP A 392 17.54 16.90 8.66
N GLY A 393 18.39 15.89 8.87
CA GLY A 393 19.82 16.00 8.58
C GLY A 393 20.10 16.23 7.10
N ASN A 394 19.39 15.55 6.19
CA ASN A 394 19.53 15.81 4.75
C ASN A 394 18.97 17.18 4.34
N LEU A 395 17.85 17.61 4.93
CA LEU A 395 17.33 18.97 4.72
C LEU A 395 18.36 20.01 5.19
N LEU A 396 18.90 19.86 6.40
CA LEU A 396 19.91 20.74 6.95
C LEU A 396 21.16 20.78 6.07
N ARG A 397 21.67 19.62 5.62
CA ARG A 397 22.81 19.55 4.70
C ARG A 397 22.58 20.39 3.45
N ARG A 398 21.39 20.27 2.84
CA ARG A 398 21.05 21.01 1.62
C ARG A 398 20.97 22.51 1.84
N GLN A 399 20.36 22.93 2.94
CA GLN A 399 20.22 24.35 3.23
C GLN A 399 21.58 24.96 3.62
N LEU A 400 22.43 24.23 4.35
CA LEU A 400 23.81 24.63 4.61
C LEU A 400 24.62 24.79 3.33
N GLY A 401 24.49 23.85 2.38
CA GLY A 401 25.18 23.95 1.08
C GLY A 401 24.70 25.08 0.16
N LYS A 402 23.57 25.74 0.48
CA LYS A 402 23.11 26.94 -0.23
C LYS A 402 23.65 28.24 0.36
N LEU A 403 24.21 28.18 1.57
CA LEU A 403 24.81 29.34 2.21
C LEU A 403 26.24 29.51 1.70
N ASP A 404 26.60 30.75 1.39
CA ASP A 404 27.95 31.12 0.95
C ASP A 404 28.89 31.24 2.17
N ILE A 405 29.01 30.16 2.94
CA ILE A 405 29.85 30.09 4.13
C ILE A 405 31.00 29.13 3.84
N ASP A 406 32.22 29.60 4.07
CA ASP A 406 33.43 28.79 3.92
C ASP A 406 33.53 27.77 5.07
N LEU A 407 32.92 26.60 4.86
CA LEU A 407 32.86 25.50 5.83
C LEU A 407 34.13 24.64 5.82
N SER A 408 35.01 24.86 4.83
CA SER A 408 36.27 24.13 4.62
C SER A 408 37.16 24.07 5.87
N GLN A 409 37.20 25.16 6.64
CA GLN A 409 37.99 25.26 7.88
C GLN A 409 37.47 24.37 9.03
N PHE A 410 36.17 24.05 9.05
CA PHE A 410 35.53 23.27 10.12
C PHE A 410 35.34 21.79 9.79
N LEU A 411 35.56 21.40 8.54
CA LEU A 411 35.31 20.06 8.05
C LEU A 411 36.56 19.18 7.97
N GLU A 412 37.73 19.68 8.39
CA GLU A 412 39.01 18.94 8.41
C GLU A 412 39.30 18.22 7.08
N GLY A 413 38.93 18.83 5.94
CA GLY A 413 39.10 18.26 4.60
C GLY A 413 38.00 17.29 4.13
N ARG A 414 36.97 17.03 4.93
CA ARG A 414 35.76 16.28 4.51
C ARG A 414 34.76 17.21 3.82
N SER A 415 33.92 16.68 2.93
CA SER A 415 32.82 17.46 2.35
C SER A 415 31.56 17.40 3.21
N LEU A 416 30.61 18.30 2.97
CA LEU A 416 29.31 18.30 3.63
C LEU A 416 28.53 16.99 3.35
N GLU A 417 28.75 16.36 2.21
CA GLU A 417 28.12 15.09 1.84
C GLU A 417 28.56 13.92 2.74
N ASP A 418 29.78 13.96 3.25
CA ASP A 418 30.37 12.88 4.05
C ASP A 418 29.92 12.85 5.51
N LEU A 419 29.29 13.93 5.99
CA LEU A 419 28.90 14.07 7.40
C LEU A 419 27.66 13.26 7.73
N LYS A 420 27.65 12.55 8.86
CA LYS A 420 26.43 11.89 9.35
C LYS A 420 25.40 12.94 9.83
N PRO A 421 24.09 12.60 9.89
CA PRO A 421 23.07 13.52 10.40
C PRO A 421 23.40 14.12 11.77
N ASP A 422 23.96 13.32 12.69
CA ASP A 422 24.34 13.79 14.03
C ASP A 422 25.52 14.78 13.98
N GLU A 423 26.48 14.58 13.07
CA GLU A 423 27.62 15.49 12.85
C GLU A 423 27.15 16.83 12.27
N LEU A 424 26.16 16.81 11.37
CA LEU A 424 25.54 18.02 10.80
C LEU A 424 24.82 18.87 11.86
N TYR A 425 24.13 18.24 12.81
CA TYR A 425 23.50 18.97 13.91
C TYR A 425 24.52 19.59 14.86
N THR A 426 25.63 18.88 15.13
CA THR A 426 26.72 19.45 15.92
C THR A 426 27.36 20.63 15.20
N LEU A 427 27.61 20.50 13.89
CA LEU A 427 28.13 21.59 13.07
C LEU A 427 27.22 22.82 13.14
N ALA A 428 25.91 22.65 12.94
CA ALA A 428 24.95 23.75 13.01
C ALA A 428 24.90 24.45 14.40
N LYS A 429 25.26 23.75 15.48
CA LYS A 429 25.33 24.32 16.84
C LYS A 429 26.64 25.04 17.12
N VAL A 430 27.75 24.59 16.53
CA VAL A 430 29.11 25.02 16.89
C VAL A 430 29.65 26.10 15.94
N LEU A 431 29.02 26.33 14.79
CA LEU A 431 29.47 27.33 13.81
C LEU A 431 29.59 28.74 14.44
N PRO A 432 30.81 29.30 14.56
CA PRO A 432 31.06 30.49 15.37
C PRO A 432 30.52 31.82 14.80
N ASN A 433 30.02 31.83 13.56
CA ASN A 433 29.39 32.99 12.91
C ASN A 433 27.92 32.74 12.50
N PHE A 434 27.28 31.73 13.10
CA PHE A 434 25.91 31.35 12.75
C PHE A 434 24.89 32.27 13.44
N THR A 435 24.69 33.46 12.87
CA THR A 435 23.72 34.45 13.34
C THR A 435 22.29 33.87 13.38
N GLN A 436 21.43 34.47 14.19
CA GLN A 436 20.02 34.06 14.28
C GLN A 436 19.31 34.15 12.91
N GLU A 437 19.73 35.07 12.05
CA GLU A 437 19.20 35.22 10.68
C GLU A 437 19.52 34.01 9.81
N TYR A 438 20.76 33.50 9.81
CA TYR A 438 21.11 32.29 9.04
C TYR A 438 20.32 31.06 9.52
N ARG A 439 20.10 30.93 10.83
CA ARG A 439 19.28 29.85 11.41
C ARG A 439 17.84 29.93 10.93
N GLN A 440 17.27 31.13 10.91
CA GLN A 440 15.93 31.37 10.39
C GLN A 440 15.84 31.11 8.88
N GLN A 441 16.83 31.53 8.09
CA GLN A 441 16.87 31.27 6.65
C GLN A 441 16.93 29.77 6.32
N ILE A 442 17.78 29.01 7.01
CA ILE A 442 17.83 27.55 6.87
C ILE A 442 16.49 26.93 7.21
N TYR A 443 15.91 27.35 8.34
CA TYR A 443 14.64 26.81 8.79
C TYR A 443 13.50 27.13 7.82
N LEU A 444 13.44 28.37 7.32
CA LEU A 444 12.50 28.81 6.29
C LEU A 444 12.67 28.00 4.99
N GLY A 445 13.91 27.78 4.56
CA GLY A 445 14.22 26.96 3.39
C GLY A 445 13.82 25.50 3.53
N ALA A 446 13.96 24.93 4.74
CA ALA A 446 13.53 23.56 5.04
C ALA A 446 12.00 23.43 5.10
N LEU A 447 11.31 24.43 5.68
CA LEU A 447 9.84 24.53 5.66
C LEU A 447 9.32 24.62 4.23
N ARG A 448 9.86 25.54 3.43
CA ARG A 448 9.49 25.74 2.03
C ARG A 448 9.63 24.45 1.21
N GLU A 449 10.79 23.79 1.27
CA GLU A 449 11.02 22.54 0.52
C GLU A 449 10.02 21.44 0.91
N SER A 450 9.65 21.36 2.19
CA SER A 450 8.77 20.30 2.69
C SER A 450 7.29 20.55 2.37
N LEU A 451 6.88 21.82 2.34
CA LEU A 451 5.56 22.27 1.87
C LEU A 451 5.43 22.10 0.35
N GLU A 452 6.45 22.47 -0.43
CA GLU A 452 6.49 22.24 -1.87
C GLU A 452 6.31 20.76 -2.23
N LYS A 453 6.97 19.86 -1.48
CA LYS A 453 6.83 18.41 -1.65
C LYS A 453 5.49 17.85 -1.18
N ARG A 454 4.63 18.67 -0.56
CA ARG A 454 3.40 18.27 0.15
C ARG A 454 3.62 17.12 1.13
N SER A 455 4.82 17.05 1.69
CA SER A 455 5.20 16.04 2.66
C SER A 455 4.66 16.36 4.06
N ILE A 456 4.30 17.61 4.33
CA ILE A 456 3.88 18.13 5.63
C ILE A 456 2.73 19.14 5.45
N LEU A 457 1.79 19.16 6.40
CA LEU A 457 0.78 20.24 6.51
C LEU A 457 1.31 21.42 7.32
N PRO A 458 0.93 22.67 6.97
CA PRO A 458 1.20 23.84 7.80
C PRO A 458 0.77 23.63 9.27
N ALA A 459 -0.42 23.06 9.49
CA ALA A 459 -0.97 22.80 10.83
C ALA A 459 -0.14 21.82 11.68
N ASN A 460 0.56 20.87 11.05
CA ASN A 460 1.36 19.84 11.73
C ASN A 460 2.86 20.18 11.73
N SER A 461 3.27 21.25 11.04
CA SER A 461 4.67 21.60 10.81
C SER A 461 5.42 21.90 12.11
N LEU A 462 4.76 22.52 13.10
CA LEU A 462 5.32 22.81 14.42
C LEU A 462 5.86 21.54 15.11
N HIS A 463 5.04 20.48 15.15
CA HIS A 463 5.40 19.22 15.81
C HIS A 463 6.37 18.39 14.96
N LEU A 464 6.15 18.31 13.65
CA LEU A 464 7.00 17.52 12.74
C LEU A 464 8.44 18.05 12.66
N PHE A 465 8.65 19.35 12.79
CA PHE A 465 9.96 20.00 12.79
C PHE A 465 10.51 20.29 14.20
N GLN A 466 9.91 19.73 15.25
CA GLN A 466 10.35 20.01 16.62
C GLN A 466 11.85 19.78 16.81
N ALA A 467 12.40 18.67 16.31
CA ALA A 467 13.82 18.35 16.42
C ALA A 467 14.70 19.39 15.68
N LEU A 468 14.34 19.74 14.45
CA LEU A 468 15.07 20.75 13.67
C LEU A 468 15.01 22.13 14.34
N ARG A 469 13.82 22.57 14.80
CA ARG A 469 13.62 23.84 15.54
C ARG A 469 14.49 23.90 16.78
N GLN A 470 14.44 22.87 17.62
CA GLN A 470 15.20 22.82 18.87
C GLN A 470 16.71 22.85 18.59
N ASN A 471 17.17 22.19 17.54
CA ASN A 471 18.58 22.21 17.16
C ASN A 471 19.03 23.55 16.57
N LEU A 472 18.15 24.29 15.89
CA LEU A 472 18.42 25.62 15.34
C LEU A 472 18.06 26.77 16.31
N GLY A 473 17.54 26.48 17.51
CA GLY A 473 17.15 27.51 18.48
C GLY A 473 15.97 28.38 18.03
N ILE A 474 15.03 27.82 17.26
CA ILE A 474 13.84 28.53 16.77
C ILE A 474 12.69 28.34 17.76
N THR A 475 12.13 29.44 18.27
CA THR A 475 10.98 29.45 19.20
C THR A 475 9.65 29.19 18.49
N ASP A 476 8.60 28.88 19.25
CA ASP A 476 7.27 28.54 18.71
C ASP A 476 6.64 29.75 18.02
N GLU A 477 6.84 30.93 18.60
CA GLU A 477 6.48 32.23 18.04
C GLU A 477 7.26 32.52 16.74
N ALA A 478 8.58 32.29 16.74
CA ALA A 478 9.38 32.49 15.54
C ALA A 478 8.96 31.54 14.41
N HIS A 479 8.56 30.30 14.72
CA HIS A 479 7.98 29.40 13.74
C HIS A 479 6.68 29.91 13.15
N ALA A 480 5.75 30.39 14.00
CA ALA A 480 4.47 30.94 13.53
C ALA A 480 4.68 32.15 12.61
N LEU A 481 5.58 33.07 12.97
CA LEU A 481 5.93 34.23 12.15
C LEU A 481 6.55 33.84 10.79
N LEU A 482 7.45 32.85 10.77
CA LEU A 482 8.05 32.36 9.53
C LEU A 482 7.02 31.65 8.63
N LEU A 483 6.07 30.94 9.23
CA LEU A 483 4.98 30.29 8.51
C LEU A 483 4.01 31.32 7.91
N GLU A 484 3.66 32.36 8.65
CA GLU A 484 2.85 33.49 8.17
C GLU A 484 3.56 34.23 7.02
N LYS A 485 4.87 34.48 7.17
CA LYS A 485 5.70 35.06 6.10
C LYS A 485 5.65 34.21 4.82
N LEU A 486 5.82 32.89 4.94
CA LEU A 486 5.70 31.96 3.81
C LEU A 486 4.30 31.99 3.18
N GLN A 487 3.25 32.14 3.99
CA GLN A 487 1.87 32.21 3.51
C GLN A 487 1.59 33.48 2.71
N LEU A 488 2.22 34.60 3.08
CA LEU A 488 2.14 35.87 2.37
C LEU A 488 2.98 35.87 1.08
N GLU A 489 4.20 35.34 1.13
CA GLU A 489 5.12 35.31 -0.02
C GLU A 489 4.72 34.26 -1.06
N GLU A 490 4.22 33.10 -0.62
CA GLU A 490 3.92 31.94 -1.47
C GLU A 490 2.59 31.28 -1.09
N PRO A 491 1.45 31.97 -1.31
CA PRO A 491 0.13 31.45 -0.97
C PRO A 491 -0.19 30.10 -1.66
N GLN A 492 0.41 29.83 -2.83
CA GLN A 492 0.26 28.57 -3.56
C GLN A 492 0.76 27.31 -2.81
N LEU A 493 1.60 27.46 -1.78
CA LEU A 493 2.12 26.34 -0.98
C LEU A 493 1.12 25.87 0.08
N PHE A 494 0.09 26.68 0.36
CA PHE A 494 -0.89 26.42 1.40
C PHE A 494 -2.18 25.89 0.77
N PRO A 495 -2.78 24.82 1.31
CA PRO A 495 -4.07 24.34 0.81
C PRO A 495 -5.13 25.43 1.03
N THR A 496 -5.65 26.00 -0.04
CA THR A 496 -6.85 26.83 0.00
C THR A 496 -8.05 25.94 0.33
N LYS A 497 -8.95 26.39 1.21
CA LYS A 497 -10.26 25.75 1.38
C LYS A 497 -10.94 25.69 0.00
N PRO A 498 -11.66 24.61 -0.35
CA PRO A 498 -12.41 24.53 -1.59
C PRO A 498 -13.65 25.43 -1.50
N THR A 499 -13.43 26.73 -1.67
CA THR A 499 -14.42 27.69 -2.11
C THR A 499 -13.71 28.50 -3.19
N ASP A 500 -14.26 28.51 -4.39
CA ASP A 500 -13.88 29.36 -5.54
C ASP A 500 -12.88 28.81 -6.58
N HIS A 501 -12.94 27.50 -6.87
CA HIS A 501 -12.55 26.99 -8.20
C HIS A 501 -13.77 26.47 -8.96
N ALA A 502 -14.75 27.36 -9.11
CA ALA A 502 -15.81 27.27 -10.10
C ALA A 502 -15.76 28.50 -11.02
N ASP A 503 -14.57 28.87 -11.50
CA ASP A 503 -14.46 29.83 -12.61
C ASP A 503 -13.08 29.71 -13.27
N SER A 504 -12.98 28.83 -14.27
CA SER A 504 -12.22 29.02 -15.51
C SER A 504 -12.12 27.69 -16.27
N SER A 505 -13.19 27.35 -17.00
CA SER A 505 -13.24 26.48 -18.20
C SER A 505 -14.52 25.63 -18.25
N THR A 506 -15.69 26.24 -18.15
CA THR A 506 -16.93 25.66 -18.64
C THR A 506 -16.98 25.82 -20.16
N VAL A 507 -16.34 24.90 -20.88
CA VAL A 507 -16.74 24.61 -22.27
C VAL A 507 -18.05 23.83 -22.18
N VAL A 508 -19.14 24.58 -22.21
CA VAL A 508 -20.52 24.07 -22.22
C VAL A 508 -20.72 23.28 -23.53
N TRP A 509 -20.82 21.95 -23.44
CA TRP A 509 -21.46 21.15 -24.47
C TRP A 509 -22.98 21.36 -24.39
N ARG A 510 -23.48 22.29 -25.21
CA ARG A 510 -24.91 22.56 -25.37
C ARG A 510 -25.47 21.60 -26.43
N ILE A 511 -26.11 20.51 -26.01
CA ILE A 511 -27.02 19.76 -26.88
C ILE A 511 -28.40 20.40 -26.73
N GLY A 512 -28.95 20.85 -27.87
CA GLY A 512 -30.10 21.72 -27.92
C GLY A 512 -31.43 21.09 -27.53
N LYS A 513 -32.32 21.95 -27.06
CA LYS A 513 -33.72 21.99 -27.48
C LYS A 513 -34.26 23.42 -27.35
N SER A 514 -34.94 23.84 -28.41
CA SER A 514 -35.87 24.98 -28.55
C SER A 514 -36.69 25.20 -27.27
N GLU A 515 -37.09 26.41 -26.83
CA GLU A 515 -37.85 27.41 -27.58
C GLU A 515 -37.99 28.72 -26.75
N ASN A 516 -37.92 29.88 -27.43
CA ASN A 516 -38.53 31.20 -27.17
C ASN A 516 -38.72 31.80 -25.74
N LYS A 517 -37.87 32.82 -25.44
CA LYS A 517 -38.15 34.27 -25.16
C LYS A 517 -39.43 34.72 -24.35
N PRO A 518 -39.45 35.96 -23.76
CA PRO A 518 -38.51 36.63 -22.84
C PRO A 518 -39.22 37.47 -21.72
N ASN A 519 -38.44 38.30 -21.00
CA ASN A 519 -38.82 39.49 -20.18
C ASN A 519 -39.20 39.23 -18.70
N VAL A 520 -38.81 40.01 -17.67
CA VAL A 520 -38.10 41.30 -17.53
C VAL A 520 -37.75 41.49 -16.03
N ALA A 521 -36.65 42.23 -15.75
CA ALA A 521 -36.30 43.03 -14.54
C ALA A 521 -36.41 42.39 -13.12
N ALA A 522 -35.30 42.20 -12.39
CA ALA A 522 -34.56 43.18 -11.58
C ALA A 522 -35.20 43.51 -10.21
N ASN A 523 -34.59 43.05 -9.12
CA ASN A 523 -34.13 43.84 -7.97
C ASN A 523 -33.59 42.91 -6.86
N THR A 524 -32.29 42.93 -6.57
CA THR A 524 -31.58 43.79 -5.60
C THR A 524 -31.93 43.54 -4.12
N THR A 525 -30.87 43.15 -3.40
CA THR A 525 -30.47 43.57 -2.04
C THR A 525 -30.84 42.76 -0.78
N ILE A 526 -29.80 42.13 -0.19
CA ILE A 526 -29.19 42.26 1.17
C ILE A 526 -30.19 42.60 2.32
N VAL A 527 -30.20 42.06 3.56
CA VAL A 527 -29.16 41.94 4.62
C VAL A 527 -29.77 41.21 5.84
N ARG A 528 -29.06 40.28 6.52
CA ARG A 528 -28.56 40.42 7.92
C ARG A 528 -28.23 39.09 8.65
N PRO A 529 -27.18 39.11 9.51
CA PRO A 529 -26.65 37.94 10.20
C PRO A 529 -27.18 37.79 11.65
N ARG A 530 -27.02 36.57 12.19
CA ARG A 530 -27.32 36.16 13.57
C ARG A 530 -26.37 36.81 14.59
N LYS A 531 -26.95 37.32 15.68
CA LYS A 531 -26.27 37.80 16.90
C LYS A 531 -25.70 36.66 17.74
N LYS A 532 -24.60 36.98 18.43
CA LYS A 532 -23.96 36.28 19.55
C LYS A 532 -24.74 36.46 20.86
N ASN A 533 -24.68 35.39 21.67
CA ASN A 533 -24.62 35.21 23.13
C ASN A 533 -25.34 36.17 24.08
N ASP A 534 -26.04 35.57 25.05
CA ASP A 534 -25.57 35.49 26.43
C ASP A 534 -25.47 34.01 26.86
#